data_AF-A0A653D859-F1
#
_entry.id   AF-A0A653D859-F1
#
_cell.length_a   1.000
_cell.length_b   1.000
_cell.length_c   1.000
_cell.angle_alpha   90.00
_cell.angle_beta   90.00
_cell.angle_gamma   90.00
#
_symmetry.space_group_name_H-M   'P 1'
#
loop_
_entity.id
_entity.type
_entity.pdbx_description
1 polymer ?
#
loop_
_entity_poly.entity_id
_entity_poly.type
_entity_poly.pdbx_seq_one_letter_code
_entity_poly.pdbx_strand_id
1 'polypeptide(L)' 'MTEPPLVTVEQGVLRGCVKTSLNNEEFLSFQGIPYAKPPVGQLRFKMSNVLRNIFTTFERSLQ' A
#
# COMPACT_ATOMS: atom_id res chain seq x y z
N MET A 1 -14.49 18.33 -1.01
CA MET A 1 -13.84 17.21 -1.70
C MET A 1 -12.40 17.18 -1.20
N THR A 2 -12.11 16.44 -0.13
CA THR A 2 -10.78 16.41 0.48
C THR A 2 -9.89 15.51 -0.36
N GLU A 3 -8.73 16.01 -0.80
CA GLU A 3 -7.79 15.20 -1.59
C GLU A 3 -7.27 14.02 -0.76
N PRO A 4 -7.10 12.83 -1.38
CA PRO A 4 -6.57 11.66 -0.68
C PRO A 4 -5.11 11.89 -0.28
N PRO A 5 -4.69 11.52 0.94
CA PRO A 5 -3.31 11.71 1.40
C PRO A 5 -2.34 10.89 0.52
N LEU A 6 -1.32 11.56 0.00
CA LEU A 6 -0.23 10.97 -0.78
C LEU A 6 1.07 10.99 0.04
N VAL A 7 1.74 9.85 0.13
CA VAL A 7 3.01 9.70 0.88
C VAL A 7 4.04 9.03 0.00
N THR A 8 5.27 9.56 -0.02
CA THR A 8 6.37 8.98 -0.79
C THR A 8 7.26 8.13 0.12
N VAL A 9 7.53 6.90 -0.30
CA VAL A 9 8.48 5.96 0.33
C VAL A 9 9.53 5.52 -0.69
N GLU A 10 10.60 4.84 -0.26
CA GLU A 10 11.69 4.39 -1.14
C GLU A 10 11.19 3.60 -2.35
N GLN A 11 10.11 2.84 -2.16
CA GLN A 11 9.56 1.96 -3.18
C GLN A 11 8.51 2.63 -4.09
N GLY A 12 8.16 3.90 -3.84
CA GLY A 12 7.29 4.78 -4.65
C GLY A 12 6.16 5.46 -3.84
N VAL A 13 5.03 5.77 -4.46
CA VAL A 13 3.97 6.62 -3.86
C VAL A 13 2.78 5.81 -3.34
N LEU A 14 2.40 6.07 -2.09
CA LEU A 14 1.25 5.50 -1.41
C LEU A 14 0.08 6.47 -1.42
N ARG A 15 -1.10 5.97 -1.78
CA ARG A 15 -2.37 6.69 -1.67
C ARG A 15 -3.17 6.13 -0.51
N GLY A 16 -3.47 6.97 0.47
CA GLY A 16 -4.26 6.63 1.65
C GLY A 16 -5.65 7.24 1.64
N CYS A 17 -6.29 7.19 2.80
CA CYS A 17 -7.57 7.85 3.08
C CYS A 17 -7.62 8.31 4.54
N VAL A 18 -8.43 9.33 4.84
CA VAL A 18 -8.73 9.72 6.23
C VAL A 18 -9.86 8.81 6.73
N LYS A 19 -9.67 8.22 7.91
CA LYS A 19 -10.68 7.41 8.60
C LYS A 19 -10.87 7.91 10.02
N THR A 20 -12.03 7.62 10.58
CA THR A 20 -12.37 7.98 11.96
C THR A 20 -12.20 6.76 12.87
N SER A 21 -11.51 6.94 13.98
CA SER A 21 -11.35 5.95 15.05
C SER A 21 -12.65 5.79 15.85
N LEU A 22 -12.73 4.76 16.68
CA LEU A 22 -13.85 4.56 17.61
C LEU A 22 -14.00 5.72 18.61
N ASN A 23 -12.91 6.45 18.88
CA ASN A 23 -12.89 7.63 19.74
C ASN A 23 -13.20 8.94 19.00
N ASN A 24 -13.73 8.87 17.77
CA ASN A 24 -13.98 10.02 16.89
C ASN A 24 -12.73 10.82 16.47
N GLU A 25 -11.54 10.24 16.61
CA GLU A 25 -10.30 10.85 16.13
C GLU A 25 -10.03 10.49 14.67
N GLU A 26 -9.68 11.47 13.85
CA GLU A 26 -9.30 11.25 12.46
C GLU A 26 -7.85 10.79 12.35
N PHE A 27 -7.60 9.80 11.50
CA PHE A 27 -6.26 9.29 11.22
C PHE A 27 -6.09 8.93 9.74
N LEU A 28 -4.83 8.91 9.29
CA LEU A 28 -4.47 8.50 7.94
C LEU A 28 -4.35 6.98 7.86
N SER A 29 -5.12 6.36 6.96
CA SER A 29 -5.16 4.92 6.75
C SER A 29 -4.58 4.57 5.39
N PHE A 30 -3.50 3.78 5.40
CA PHE A 30 -2.91 3.16 4.23
C PHE A 30 -2.99 1.64 4.39
N GLN A 31 -3.61 0.95 3.43
CA GLN A 31 -3.91 -0.48 3.53
C GLN A 31 -3.45 -1.23 2.27
N GLY A 32 -3.15 -2.52 2.41
CA GLY A 32 -2.75 -3.37 1.27
C GLY A 32 -1.38 -3.04 0.69
N ILE A 33 -0.50 -2.38 1.44
CA ILE A 33 0.87 -2.05 1.04
C ILE A 33 1.66 -3.37 0.94
N PRO A 34 2.09 -3.80 -0.25
CA PRO A 34 2.96 -4.97 -0.39
C PRO A 34 4.31 -4.69 0.27
N TYR A 35 4.87 -5.67 0.97
CA TYR A 35 6.19 -5.56 1.61
C TYR A 35 7.22 -6.55 1.02
N ALA A 36 6.75 -7.51 0.23
CA ALA A 36 7.55 -8.56 -0.37
C ALA A 36 6.87 -9.12 -1.62
N LYS A 37 7.59 -9.95 -2.38
CA LYS A 37 7.02 -10.70 -3.50
C LYS A 37 5.91 -11.63 -3.00
N PRO A 38 4.74 -11.68 -3.67
CA PRO A 38 3.71 -12.67 -3.35
C PRO A 38 4.31 -14.08 -3.35
N PRO A 39 4.14 -14.88 -2.27
CA PRO A 39 4.78 -16.19 -2.11
C PRO A 39 4.01 -17.28 -2.88
N VAL A 40 3.75 -17.05 -4.17
CA VAL A 40 2.98 -17.95 -5.04
C VAL A 40 3.90 -18.73 -5.98
N GLY A 41 3.41 -19.87 -6.49
CA GLY A 41 4.15 -20.73 -7.42
C GLY A 41 5.50 -21.21 -6.85
N GLN A 42 6.58 -20.96 -7.58
CA GLN A 42 7.94 -21.34 -7.17
C GLN A 42 8.49 -20.55 -5.98
N LEU A 43 7.83 -19.46 -5.56
CA LEU A 43 8.18 -18.70 -4.37
C LEU A 43 7.53 -19.26 -3.10
N ARG A 44 6.58 -20.20 -3.26
CA ARG A 44 5.98 -20.89 -2.12
C ARG A 44 7.08 -21.64 -1.36
N PHE A 45 7.07 -21.51 -0.03
CA PHE A 45 8.06 -22.09 0.88
C PHE A 45 9.50 -21.57 0.73
N LYS A 46 9.74 -20.52 -0.07
CA LYS A 46 11.03 -19.81 -0.10
C LYS A 46 11.04 -18.65 0.90
N MET A 47 12.24 -18.24 1.30
CA MET A 47 12.40 -17.07 2.17
C MET A 47 11.85 -15.83 1.49
N SER A 48 11.15 -14.99 2.26
CA SER A 48 10.52 -13.76 1.77
C SER A 48 11.57 -12.88 1.09
N ASN A 49 11.39 -12.66 -0.20
CA ASN A 49 12.27 -11.80 -0.97
C ASN A 49 11.69 -10.38 -0.93
N VAL A 50 12.37 -9.49 -0.20
CA VAL A 50 12.00 -8.08 -0.08
C VAL A 50 12.04 -7.43 -1.46
N LEU A 51 10.96 -6.72 -1.80
CA LEU A 51 10.84 -6.07 -3.08
C LEU A 51 11.57 -4.72 -3.09
N ARG A 52 12.64 -4.61 -3.90
CA ARG A 52 13.12 -3.31 -4.36
C ARG A 52 12.15 -2.80 -5.44
N ASN A 53 11.46 -1.69 -5.11
CA ASN A 53 10.58 -0.88 -5.97
C ASN A 53 9.25 -1.56 -6.34
N ILE A 54 8.14 -1.16 -5.69
CA ILE A 54 6.80 -1.79 -5.80
C ILE A 54 5.70 -0.85 -6.28
N PHE A 55 5.88 0.47 -6.15
CA PHE A 55 4.83 1.44 -6.47
C PHE A 55 5.20 2.20 -7.75
N THR A 56 5.16 1.51 -8.89
CA THR A 56 4.88 2.22 -10.15
C THR A 56 3.38 2.49 -10.12
N THR A 57 3.01 3.76 -10.00
CA THR A 57 1.65 4.33 -9.92
C THR A 57 0.51 3.33 -10.11
N PHE A 58 -0.15 2.94 -9.02
CA PHE A 58 -1.33 2.08 -9.05
C PHE A 58 -2.56 2.94 -9.40
N GLU A 59 -2.73 3.28 -10.68
CA GLU A 59 -4.03 3.74 -11.16
C GLU A 59 -4.98 2.54 -11.17
N ARG A 60 -5.80 2.45 -10.12
CA ARG A 60 -6.87 1.46 -10.05
C ARG A 60 -7.93 1.84 -11.09
N SER A 61 -7.76 1.38 -12.32
CA SER A 61 -8.79 1.41 -13.35
C SER A 61 -9.98 0.62 -12.85
N LEU A 62 -11.10 1.30 -12.61
CA LEU A 62 -12.41 0.68 -12.41
C LEU A 62 -12.83 0.05 -13.75
N GLN A 63 -12.91 -1.28 -13.80
CA GLN A 63 -13.82 -2.02 -14.67
C GLN A 63 -14.80 -2.77 -13.78
#